data_AF-A0A271U8Y4-F1
#
_entry.id   AF-A0A271U8Y4-F1
#
_cell.length_a   1.000
_cell.length_b   1.000
_cell.length_c   1.000
_cell.angle_alpha   90.00
_cell.angle_beta   90.00
_cell.angle_gamma   90.00
#
_symmetry.space_group_name_H-M   'P 1'
#
loop_
_entity.id
_entity.type
_entity.pdbx_description
1 polymer ?
#
loop_
_entity_poly.entity_id
_entity_poly.type
_entity_poly.pdbx_seq_one_letter_code
_entity_poly.pdbx_strand_id
1 'polypeptide(L)'
;MKYCYLIILSLTISSAQAETFPAKLTCNTGEQITLKVTGPEQRLIYTSSLYGTFHGYLDVFKGLSPERQYEVLANIHGIARYRDSPLHFTLLMKRTNGEMDNGSIIYRYTYLKDEQLIDEEGHCSPIKDGGFIEGSKSY
;
A
#
# COMPACT_ATOMS: atom_id res chain seq x y z
N MET A 1 51.90 -29.26 -10.37
CA MET A 1 51.39 -28.12 -9.57
C MET A 1 49.94 -27.89 -9.97
N LYS A 2 49.00 -28.20 -9.06
CA LYS A 2 47.55 -28.13 -9.29
C LYS A 2 47.08 -26.70 -9.00
N TYR A 3 46.63 -25.98 -10.03
CA TYR A 3 46.05 -24.65 -9.88
C TYR A 3 44.60 -24.80 -9.39
N CYS A 4 44.36 -24.44 -8.12
CA CYS A 4 43.02 -24.26 -7.57
C CYS A 4 42.44 -22.95 -8.09
N TYR A 5 41.64 -23.02 -9.16
CA TYR A 5 40.73 -21.94 -9.55
C TYR A 5 39.45 -22.07 -8.71
N LEU A 6 39.46 -21.49 -7.51
CA LEU A 6 38.23 -21.13 -6.80
C LEU A 6 37.79 -19.76 -7.31
N ILE A 7 37.06 -19.75 -8.42
CA ILE A 7 36.33 -18.57 -8.84
C ILE A 7 35.16 -18.42 -7.86
N ILE A 8 35.29 -17.42 -6.99
CA ILE A 8 34.25 -16.96 -6.09
C ILE A 8 33.05 -16.58 -6.95
N LEU A 9 32.02 -17.43 -6.92
CA LEU A 9 30.70 -17.14 -7.44
C LEU A 9 30.13 -16.03 -6.54
N SER A 10 30.42 -14.77 -6.85
CA SER A 10 29.76 -13.62 -6.24
C SER A 10 28.30 -13.67 -6.67
N LEU A 11 27.50 -14.38 -5.87
CA LEU A 11 26.05 -14.29 -5.85
C LEU A 11 25.70 -12.81 -5.65
N THR A 12 25.38 -12.12 -6.74
CA THR A 12 24.59 -10.90 -6.66
C THR A 12 23.21 -11.33 -6.17
N ILE A 13 23.08 -11.48 -4.86
CA ILE A 13 21.79 -11.50 -4.19
C ILE A 13 21.25 -10.10 -4.43
N SER A 14 20.48 -9.93 -5.50
CA SER A 14 19.60 -8.78 -5.65
C SER A 14 18.62 -8.87 -4.49
N SER A 15 18.97 -8.30 -3.33
CA SER A 15 18.03 -8.09 -2.26
C SER A 15 16.91 -7.27 -2.87
N ALA A 16 15.73 -7.87 -3.05
CA ALA A 16 14.54 -7.14 -3.45
C ALA A 16 14.27 -6.14 -2.32
N GLN A 17 14.77 -4.91 -2.49
CA GLN A 17 14.59 -3.86 -1.51
C GLN A 17 13.08 -3.64 -1.34
N ALA A 18 12.63 -3.71 -0.09
CA ALA A 18 11.26 -3.42 0.27
C ALA A 18 10.96 -1.95 -0.05
N GLU A 19 9.77 -1.71 -0.60
CA GLU A 19 9.29 -0.39 -0.93
C GLU A 19 8.55 0.20 0.27
N THR A 20 8.75 1.49 0.53
CA THR A 20 8.14 2.18 1.66
C THR A 20 6.95 3.04 1.21
N PHE A 21 5.90 3.04 2.02
CA PHE A 21 4.72 3.88 1.81
C PHE A 21 4.31 4.52 3.14
N PRO A 22 3.65 5.70 3.15
CA PRO A 22 3.24 6.33 4.38
C PRO A 22 2.26 5.47 5.18
N ALA A 23 2.46 5.40 6.49
CA ALA A 23 1.59 4.63 7.37
C ALA A 23 0.38 5.43 7.87
N LYS A 24 0.43 6.77 7.81
CA LYS A 24 -0.66 7.64 8.25
C LYS A 24 -1.01 8.68 7.20
N LEU A 25 -2.30 8.82 6.94
CA LEU A 25 -2.84 9.68 5.89
C LEU A 25 -3.98 10.53 6.43
N THR A 26 -4.18 11.70 5.85
CA THR A 26 -5.38 12.52 6.01
C THR A 26 -6.04 12.72 4.66
N CYS A 27 -7.34 12.44 4.57
CA CYS A 27 -8.09 12.50 3.33
C CYS A 27 -8.91 13.81 3.23
N ASN A 28 -9.32 14.17 2.01
CA ASN A 28 -10.10 15.38 1.72
C ASN A 28 -11.44 15.45 2.49
N THR A 29 -11.97 14.33 2.96
CA THR A 29 -13.14 14.23 3.86
C THR A 29 -12.84 14.62 5.30
N GLY A 30 -11.57 14.81 5.67
CA GLY A 30 -11.12 14.95 7.05
C GLY A 30 -10.87 13.60 7.75
N GLU A 31 -11.07 12.47 7.07
CA GLU A 31 -10.73 11.15 7.57
C GLU A 31 -9.22 11.03 7.84
N GLN A 32 -8.88 10.37 8.95
CA GLN A 32 -7.53 9.89 9.19
C GLN A 32 -7.46 8.37 9.01
N ILE A 33 -6.50 7.94 8.20
CA ILE A 33 -6.20 6.53 7.94
C ILE A 33 -4.88 6.18 8.60
N THR A 34 -4.84 5.09 9.35
CA THR A 34 -3.61 4.49 9.87
C THR A 34 -3.46 3.06 9.36
N LEU A 35 -2.26 2.72 8.89
CA LEU A 35 -1.91 1.44 8.32
C LEU A 35 -0.83 0.78 9.15
N LYS A 36 -0.97 -0.52 9.40
CA LYS A 36 0.02 -1.33 10.12
C LYS A 36 0.12 -2.70 9.48
N VAL A 37 1.30 -3.07 8.98
CA VAL A 37 1.56 -4.45 8.53
C VAL A 37 1.64 -5.36 9.75
N THR A 38 0.90 -6.47 9.72
CA THR A 38 0.64 -7.31 10.92
C THR A 38 1.01 -8.77 10.74
N GLY A 39 1.70 -9.13 9.65
CA GLY A 39 2.11 -10.51 9.46
C GLY A 39 2.84 -10.76 8.14
N PRO A 40 3.11 -12.05 7.84
CA PRO A 40 3.63 -12.45 6.55
C PRO A 40 2.64 -12.11 5.44
N GLU A 41 3.09 -12.13 4.18
CA GLU A 41 2.25 -11.88 3.00
C GLU A 41 1.62 -10.49 2.95
N GLN A 42 2.21 -9.50 3.63
CA GLN A 42 1.75 -8.11 3.60
C GLN A 42 0.30 -7.92 4.07
N ARG A 43 -0.15 -8.77 5.01
CA ARG A 43 -1.39 -8.54 5.76
C ARG A 43 -1.29 -7.24 6.55
N LEU A 44 -2.36 -6.47 6.56
CA LEU A 44 -2.43 -5.22 7.32
C LEU A 44 -3.66 -5.12 8.22
N ILE A 45 -3.50 -4.35 9.28
CA ILE A 45 -4.58 -3.67 9.96
C ILE A 45 -4.65 -2.25 9.42
N TYR A 46 -5.86 -1.90 8.99
CA TYR A 46 -6.25 -0.57 8.58
C TYR A 46 -7.18 0.02 9.66
N THR A 47 -6.99 1.28 10.01
CA THR A 47 -7.87 2.01 10.92
C THR A 47 -8.32 3.32 10.28
N SER A 48 -9.62 3.43 10.05
CA SER A 48 -10.35 4.64 9.68
C SER A 48 -10.87 5.37 10.91
N SER A 49 -10.75 6.69 10.94
CA SER A 49 -11.46 7.51 11.93
C SER A 49 -12.98 7.59 11.71
N LEU A 50 -13.48 7.25 10.51
CA LEU A 50 -14.91 7.30 10.15
C LEU A 50 -15.58 5.92 10.18
N TYR A 51 -14.88 4.90 9.69
CA TYR A 51 -15.41 3.56 9.41
C TYR A 51 -14.91 2.48 10.36
N GLY A 52 -13.99 2.81 11.28
CA GLY A 52 -13.45 1.88 12.27
C GLY A 52 -12.23 1.10 11.77
N THR A 53 -11.92 -0.02 12.42
CA THR A 53 -10.72 -0.83 12.16
C THR A 53 -11.08 -2.12 11.43
N PHE A 54 -10.28 -2.47 10.42
CA PHE A 54 -10.46 -3.70 9.66
C PHE A 54 -9.16 -4.26 9.09
N HIS A 55 -9.25 -5.48 8.55
CA HIS A 55 -8.13 -6.18 7.95
C HIS A 55 -8.11 -6.00 6.43
N GLY A 56 -6.91 -5.94 5.88
CA GLY A 56 -6.68 -5.87 4.44
C GLY A 56 -5.37 -6.51 4.03
N TYR A 57 -5.06 -6.37 2.74
CA TYR A 57 -3.82 -6.83 2.13
C TYR A 57 -3.17 -5.69 1.36
N LEU A 58 -1.83 -5.63 1.42
CA LEU A 58 -1.01 -4.69 0.67
C LEU A 58 -0.34 -5.45 -0.46
N ASP A 59 -0.65 -5.06 -1.69
CA ASP A 59 0.04 -5.53 -2.88
C ASP A 59 0.97 -4.44 -3.40
N VAL A 60 2.22 -4.79 -3.70
CA VAL A 60 3.21 -3.86 -4.26
C VAL A 60 3.60 -4.25 -5.67
N PHE A 61 3.42 -3.32 -6.61
CA PHE A 61 3.75 -3.48 -8.02
C PHE A 61 4.83 -2.49 -8.43
N LYS A 62 5.93 -3.00 -9.01
CA LYS A 62 6.96 -2.17 -9.64
C LYS A 62 6.76 -2.16 -11.16
N GLY A 63 6.84 -1.00 -11.78
CA GLY A 63 6.71 -0.86 -13.23
C GLY A 63 7.81 -1.62 -13.97
N LEU A 64 7.41 -2.35 -15.02
CA LEU A 64 8.30 -3.26 -15.75
C LEU A 64 8.75 -2.70 -17.11
N SER A 65 8.09 -1.66 -17.62
CA SER A 65 8.48 -1.02 -18.87
C SER A 65 9.53 0.07 -18.62
N PRO A 66 10.38 0.40 -19.61
CA PRO A 66 11.33 1.51 -19.50
C PRO A 66 10.65 2.83 -19.11
N GLU A 67 9.43 3.07 -19.61
CA GLU A 67 8.62 4.25 -19.31
C GLU A 67 8.10 4.29 -17.86
N ARG A 68 8.02 3.14 -17.18
CA ARG A 68 7.48 3.01 -15.82
C ARG A 68 8.46 2.41 -14.83
N GLN A 69 9.73 2.30 -15.19
CA GLN A 69 10.74 1.61 -14.37
C GLN A 69 10.97 2.27 -12.99
N TYR A 70 10.55 3.52 -12.84
CA TYR A 70 10.60 4.28 -11.60
C TYR A 70 9.25 4.40 -10.89
N GLU A 71 8.22 3.73 -11.40
CA GLU A 71 6.90 3.69 -10.79
C GLU A 71 6.79 2.51 -9.81
N VAL A 72 6.30 2.82 -8.61
CA VAL A 72 5.93 1.83 -7.61
C VAL A 72 4.51 2.12 -7.15
N LEU A 73 3.65 1.11 -7.20
CA LEU A 73 2.26 1.16 -6.77
C LEU A 73 2.08 0.28 -5.54
N ALA A 74 1.47 0.83 -4.50
CA ALA A 74 0.85 0.05 -3.44
C ALA A 74 -0.65 0.06 -3.63
N ASN A 75 -1.26 -1.13 -3.59
CA ASN A 75 -2.70 -1.32 -3.59
C ASN A 75 -3.10 -1.99 -2.29
N ILE A 76 -3.83 -1.25 -1.46
CA ILE A 76 -4.40 -1.76 -0.23
C ILE A 76 -5.86 -2.05 -0.47
N HIS A 77 -6.29 -3.27 -0.21
CA HIS A 77 -7.69 -3.65 -0.35
C HIS A 77 -8.17 -4.42 0.88
N GLY A 78 -9.43 -4.19 1.24
CA GLY A 78 -10.05 -4.80 2.41
C GLY A 78 -11.55 -4.89 2.29
N ILE A 79 -12.13 -5.86 3.01
CA ILE A 79 -13.57 -6.03 3.14
C ILE A 79 -13.88 -6.13 4.63
N ALA A 80 -14.79 -5.29 5.09
CA ALA A 80 -15.19 -5.20 6.48
C ALA A 80 -16.71 -5.08 6.61
N ARG A 81 -17.17 -4.84 7.83
CA ARG A 81 -18.55 -4.42 8.11
C ARG A 81 -18.55 -3.02 8.70
N TYR A 82 -19.43 -2.16 8.19
CA TYR A 82 -19.76 -0.86 8.76
C TYR A 82 -21.27 -0.83 9.03
N ARG A 83 -21.67 -0.65 10.29
CA ARG A 83 -23.09 -0.69 10.72
C ARG A 83 -23.85 -1.89 10.13
N ASP A 84 -23.26 -3.08 10.29
CA ASP A 84 -23.77 -4.36 9.78
C ASP A 84 -23.85 -4.50 8.24
N SER A 85 -23.48 -3.48 7.48
CA SER A 85 -23.39 -3.53 6.02
C SER A 85 -21.97 -3.83 5.56
N PRO A 86 -21.76 -4.60 4.47
CA PRO A 86 -20.45 -4.76 3.87
C PRO A 86 -19.84 -3.40 3.50
N LEU A 87 -18.57 -3.21 3.86
CA LEU A 87 -17.75 -2.06 3.47
C LEU A 87 -16.55 -2.59 2.69
N HIS A 88 -16.46 -2.21 1.43
CA HIS A 88 -15.28 -2.46 0.61
C HIS A 88 -14.39 -1.22 0.65
N PHE A 89 -13.10 -1.43 0.81
CA PHE A 89 -12.12 -0.37 0.82
C PHE A 89 -10.98 -0.69 -0.15
N THR A 90 -10.59 0.33 -0.91
CA THR A 90 -9.37 0.33 -1.72
C THR A 90 -8.59 1.62 -1.45
N LEU A 91 -7.28 1.52 -1.29
CA LEU A 91 -6.36 2.65 -1.21
C LEU A 91 -5.17 2.40 -2.12
N LEU A 92 -5.03 3.26 -3.12
CA LEU A 92 -3.97 3.23 -4.09
C LEU A 92 -2.96 4.30 -3.73
N MET A 93 -1.68 3.95 -3.65
CA MET A 93 -0.57 4.87 -3.45
C MET A 93 0.41 4.69 -4.58
N LYS A 94 0.67 5.76 -5.34
CA LYS A 94 1.65 5.77 -6.42
C LYS A 94 2.86 6.62 -6.04
N ARG A 95 4.04 6.03 -6.23
CA ARG A 95 5.33 6.72 -6.22
C ARG A 95 5.93 6.71 -7.62
N THR A 96 6.55 7.81 -8.00
CA THR A 96 7.34 7.94 -9.23
C THR A 96 8.68 8.58 -8.87
N ASN A 97 9.79 8.00 -9.34
CA ASN A 97 11.15 8.45 -9.00
C ASN A 97 11.42 8.50 -7.48
N GLY A 98 10.76 7.63 -6.71
CA GLY A 98 10.87 7.60 -5.26
C GLY A 98 10.05 8.68 -4.53
N GLU A 99 9.36 9.56 -5.25
CA GLU A 99 8.54 10.63 -4.66
C GLU A 99 7.05 10.28 -4.77
N MET A 100 6.23 10.83 -3.85
CA MET A 100 4.78 10.81 -3.97
C MET A 100 4.28 12.19 -4.34
N ASP A 101 3.65 12.27 -5.49
CA ASP A 101 3.03 13.49 -5.97
C ASP A 101 1.72 13.78 -5.23
N ASN A 102 1.33 15.05 -5.23
CA ASN A 102 0.03 15.44 -4.68
C ASN A 102 -1.09 14.79 -5.51
N GLY A 103 -2.01 14.08 -4.82
CA GLY A 103 -3.08 13.33 -5.47
C GLY A 103 -2.70 11.90 -5.90
N SER A 104 -1.47 11.46 -5.66
CA SER A 104 -1.03 10.08 -5.96
C SER A 104 -1.56 9.03 -4.98
N ILE A 105 -2.29 9.47 -3.94
CA ILE A 105 -2.98 8.63 -2.97
C ILE A 105 -4.49 8.79 -3.15
N ILE A 106 -5.14 7.71 -3.57
CA ILE A 106 -6.57 7.70 -3.87
C ILE A 106 -7.23 6.63 -3.01
N TYR A 107 -8.27 7.00 -2.29
CA TYR A 107 -9.10 6.05 -1.55
C TYR A 107 -10.44 5.86 -2.25
N ARG A 108 -11.03 4.68 -2.05
CA ARG A 108 -12.38 4.34 -2.46
C ARG A 108 -13.07 3.53 -1.37
N TYR A 109 -14.30 3.91 -1.03
CA TYR A 109 -15.21 3.08 -0.24
C TYR A 109 -16.45 2.75 -1.07
N THR A 110 -16.91 1.52 -0.94
CA THR A 110 -18.22 1.11 -1.44
C THR A 110 -18.98 0.44 -0.29
N TYR A 111 -20.16 0.96 0.05
CA TYR A 111 -20.98 0.44 1.14
C TYR A 111 -22.48 0.68 0.90
N LEU A 112 -23.32 -0.07 1.61
CA LEU A 112 -24.77 0.08 1.56
C LEU A 112 -25.25 1.04 2.66
N LYS A 113 -26.11 2.00 2.31
CA LYS A 113 -26.78 2.90 3.26
C LYS A 113 -28.21 3.14 2.79
N ASP A 114 -29.19 2.91 3.67
CA ASP A 114 -30.61 3.13 3.36
C ASP A 114 -31.06 2.43 2.06
N GLU A 115 -30.63 1.17 1.88
CA GLU A 115 -30.84 0.33 0.68
C GLU A 115 -30.18 0.85 -0.62
N GLN A 116 -29.37 1.91 -0.54
CA GLN A 116 -28.64 2.48 -1.67
C GLN A 116 -27.15 2.14 -1.59
N LEU A 117 -26.58 1.78 -2.73
CA LEU A 117 -25.12 1.63 -2.85
C LEU A 117 -24.49 3.01 -2.91
N ILE A 118 -23.55 3.26 -2.01
CA ILE A 118 -22.77 4.49 -1.95
C ILE A 118 -21.34 4.17 -2.37
N ASP A 119 -20.86 4.92 -3.36
CA ASP A 119 -19.46 4.92 -3.81
C ASP A 119 -18.83 6.27 -3.45
N GLU A 120 -17.84 6.24 -2.57
CA GLU A 120 -17.07 7.42 -2.17
C GLU A 120 -15.64 7.29 -2.67
N GLU A 121 -15.15 8.31 -3.37
CA GLU A 121 -13.78 8.41 -3.85
C GLU A 121 -13.19 9.76 -3.47
N GLY A 122 -11.91 9.76 -3.12
CA GLY A 122 -11.20 10.99 -2.89
C GLY A 122 -9.69 10.80 -2.81
N HIS A 123 -9.02 11.85 -2.36
CA HIS A 123 -7.57 11.87 -2.23
C HIS A 123 -7.14 11.98 -0.78
N CYS A 124 -5.98 11.41 -0.48
CA CYS A 124 -5.32 11.60 0.80
C CYS A 124 -3.93 12.19 0.63
N SER A 125 -3.40 12.72 1.72
CA SER A 125 -2.04 13.22 1.84
C SER A 125 -1.36 12.55 3.02
N PRO A 126 -0.04 12.27 2.94
CA PRO A 126 0.72 11.75 4.07
C PRO A 126 0.71 12.72 5.25
N ILE A 127 0.52 12.19 6.46
CA ILE A 127 0.72 12.97 7.68
C ILE A 127 2.23 13.10 7.95
N LYS A 128 2.69 14.32 8.21
CA LYS A 128 4.08 14.57 8.62
C LYS A 128 4.41 13.76 9.88
N ASP A 129 5.57 13.10 9.88
CA ASP A 129 6.02 12.21 10.97
C ASP A 129 5.07 11.01 11.21
N GLY A 130 4.26 10.66 10.20
CA GLY A 130 3.27 9.59 10.25
C GLY A 130 3.83 8.16 10.21
N GLY A 131 5.14 8.02 10.00
CA GLY A 131 5.81 6.73 9.83
C GLY A 131 5.56 6.10 8.45
N PHE A 132 6.14 4.91 8.26
CA PHE A 132 6.07 4.17 7.00
C PHE A 132 5.71 2.71 7.22
N ILE A 133 5.05 2.12 6.23
CA ILE A 133 4.92 0.67 6.06
C ILE A 133 5.85 0.22 4.94
N GLU A 134 6.36 -1.00 5.06
CA GLU A 134 7.17 -1.65 4.05
C GLU A 134 6.33 -2.70 3.31
N GLY A 135 6.50 -2.79 2.00
CA GLY A 135 5.93 -3.83 1.17
C GLY A 135 6.92 -4.29 0.11
N SER A 136 7.02 -5.59 -0.12
CA SER A 136 7.90 -6.17 -1.13
C SER A 136 7.09 -6.71 -2.30
N LYS A 137 7.66 -6.76 -3.49
CA LYS A 137 7.01 -7.47 -4.60
C LYS A 137 7.09 -8.97 -4.29
N SER A 138 5.96 -9.63 -4.03
CA SER A 138 5.88 -11.09 -4.00
C SER A 138 5.36 -11.58 -5.34
N TYR A 139 6.27 -11.91 -6.26
CA TYR A 139 6.00 -12.82 -7.37
C TYR A 139 7.24 -13.68 -7.61
#